data_AF-A0A9D0KJF2-F1
#
_entry.id   AF-A0A9D0KJF2-F1
#
_cell.length_a   1.000
_cell.length_b   1.000
_cell.length_c   1.000
_cell.angle_alpha   90.00
_cell.angle_beta   90.00
_cell.angle_gamma   90.00
#
_symmetry.space_group_name_H-M   'P 1'
#
loop_
_entity.id
_entity.type
_entity.pdbx_description
1 polymer ?
#
loop_
_entity_poly.entity_id
_entity_poly.type
_entity_poly.pdbx_seq_one_letter_code
_entity_poly.pdbx_strand_id
1 'polypeptide(L)'
;MPMESRQLRTLVCRKDFWAWLVTLALVTAVHLGGDNPLRLLLFRVPLQLTPCFVERISFLIPVIIASCLFGVAGGALTTAFSLLAMTLRVVNGSCRPESALGEIIGVLVLAVFLTWTLSRQRAQQEAQQACLERLGASEKRYRELFESASDAIWLQDDQGRLIEANAACARLTGYERDELVGRSVSRFLPQPVTAGRHETALRRKDGSEIVVEMVVTPLLAGDQA
;
A
#
# COMPACT_ATOMS: atom_id res chain seq x y z
N MET A 1 14.56 -5.60 23.26
CA MET A 1 14.18 -6.83 22.54
C MET A 1 12.83 -7.45 22.99
N PRO A 2 11.66 -6.75 22.92
CA PRO A 2 10.35 -7.40 23.18
C PRO A 2 9.47 -7.64 21.94
N MET A 3 9.84 -7.12 20.76
CA MET A 3 9.02 -7.23 19.53
C MET A 3 9.13 -8.60 18.83
N GLU A 4 10.32 -9.23 18.82
CA GLU A 4 10.52 -10.54 18.16
C GLU A 4 9.76 -11.69 18.85
N SER A 5 9.66 -11.67 20.17
CA SER A 5 9.00 -12.76 20.92
C SER A 5 7.48 -12.82 20.69
N ARG A 6 6.85 -11.68 20.37
CA ARG A 6 5.42 -11.61 20.07
C ARG A 6 5.11 -12.15 18.67
N GLN A 7 5.94 -11.80 17.69
CA GLN A 7 5.80 -12.28 16.32
C GLN A 7 6.06 -13.79 16.19
N LEU A 8 7.01 -14.34 16.95
CA LEU A 8 7.26 -15.78 16.95
C LEU A 8 6.10 -16.59 17.56
N ARG A 9 5.48 -16.10 18.65
CA ARG A 9 4.32 -16.77 19.25
C ARG A 9 3.10 -16.79 18.33
N THR A 10 2.83 -15.68 17.63
CA THR A 10 1.71 -15.63 16.68
C THR A 10 1.96 -16.53 15.47
N LEU A 11 3.21 -16.69 15.04
CA LEU A 11 3.59 -17.60 13.97
C LEU A 11 3.31 -19.07 14.32
N VAL A 12 3.78 -19.51 15.50
CA VAL A 12 3.68 -20.90 15.96
C VAL A 12 2.22 -21.33 16.25
N CYS A 13 1.33 -20.37 16.52
CA CYS A 13 -0.10 -20.64 16.69
C CYS A 13 -0.87 -20.85 15.38
N ARG A 14 -0.31 -20.52 14.20
CA ARG A 14 -1.00 -20.77 12.92
C ARG A 14 -0.91 -22.25 12.55
N LYS A 15 -2.06 -22.88 12.29
CA LYS A 15 -2.11 -24.30 11.85
C LYS A 15 -1.35 -24.53 10.54
N ASP A 16 -1.40 -23.54 9.63
CA ASP A 16 -0.69 -23.57 8.35
C ASP A 16 0.84 -23.67 8.52
N PHE A 17 1.39 -23.11 9.61
CA PHE A 17 2.82 -23.13 9.89
C PHE A 17 3.33 -24.54 10.17
N TRP A 18 2.57 -25.34 10.94
CA TRP A 18 2.94 -26.72 11.24
C TRP A 18 2.80 -27.64 10.03
N ALA A 19 1.76 -27.46 9.21
CA ALA A 19 1.62 -28.16 7.94
C ALA A 19 2.79 -27.85 7.00
N TRP A 20 3.22 -26.59 6.97
CA TRP A 20 4.39 -26.16 6.22
C TRP A 20 5.69 -26.78 6.75
N LEU A 21 5.88 -26.83 8.06
CA LEU A 21 7.06 -27.43 8.68
C LEU A 21 7.17 -28.93 8.40
N VAL A 22 6.03 -29.65 8.41
CA VAL A 22 5.96 -31.06 8.00
C VAL A 22 6.33 -31.23 6.52
N THR A 23 5.86 -30.34 5.67
CA THR A 23 6.19 -30.36 4.22
C THR A 23 7.67 -30.12 4.00
N LEU A 24 8.26 -29.14 4.71
CA LEU A 24 9.69 -28.85 4.68
C LEU A 24 10.51 -30.06 5.17
N ALA A 25 10.13 -30.69 6.28
CA ALA A 25 10.78 -31.87 6.80
C ALA A 25 10.70 -33.07 5.83
N LEU A 26 9.57 -33.26 5.16
CA LEU A 26 9.39 -34.30 4.14
C LEU A 26 10.31 -34.08 2.94
N VAL A 27 10.38 -32.84 2.42
CA VAL A 27 11.29 -32.46 1.33
C VAL A 27 12.75 -32.67 1.73
N THR A 28 13.12 -32.27 2.95
CA THR A 28 14.46 -32.47 3.49
C THR A 28 14.80 -33.96 3.62
N ALA A 29 13.87 -34.80 4.08
CA ALA A 29 14.08 -36.25 4.17
C ALA A 29 14.28 -36.90 2.80
N VAL A 30 13.47 -36.54 1.80
CA VAL A 30 13.62 -37.01 0.41
C VAL A 30 14.97 -36.60 -0.17
N HIS A 31 15.47 -35.41 0.18
CA HIS A 31 16.79 -34.95 -0.26
C HIS A 31 17.96 -35.60 0.48
N LEU A 32 17.83 -35.90 1.77
CA LEU A 32 18.87 -36.55 2.58
C LEU A 32 18.93 -38.08 2.35
N GLY A 33 17.82 -38.70 1.96
CA GLY A 33 17.80 -40.08 1.50
C GLY A 33 18.53 -40.23 0.16
N GLY A 34 19.42 -41.22 0.06
CA GLY A 34 20.25 -41.44 -1.14
C GLY A 34 19.47 -41.65 -2.44
N ASP A 35 18.21 -42.08 -2.35
CA ASP A 35 17.30 -42.37 -3.46
C ASP A 35 16.39 -41.17 -3.77
N ASN A 36 16.98 -40.07 -4.26
CA ASN A 36 16.19 -38.89 -4.63
C ASN A 36 15.57 -39.07 -6.04
N PRO A 37 14.24 -39.24 -6.18
CA PRO A 37 13.59 -39.48 -7.48
C PRO A 37 13.75 -38.30 -8.46
N LEU A 38 14.06 -37.10 -7.96
CA LEU A 38 14.37 -35.94 -8.79
C LEU A 38 15.68 -36.10 -9.57
N ARG A 39 16.65 -36.88 -9.08
CA ARG A 39 17.89 -37.16 -9.83
C ARG A 39 17.59 -37.89 -11.14
N LEU A 40 16.65 -38.83 -11.12
CA LEU A 40 16.21 -39.59 -12.31
C LEU A 40 15.46 -38.71 -13.32
N LEU A 41 14.65 -37.76 -12.84
CA LEU A 41 13.89 -36.84 -13.67
C LEU A 41 14.78 -35.73 -14.29
N LEU A 42 15.76 -35.24 -13.54
CA LEU A 42 16.70 -34.19 -13.98
C LEU A 42 17.75 -34.69 -14.98
N PHE A 43 18.08 -35.98 -14.96
CA PHE A 43 18.95 -36.61 -15.97
C PHE A 43 18.40 -36.52 -17.40
N ARG A 44 17.11 -36.21 -17.58
CA ARG A 44 16.47 -36.01 -18.89
C ARG A 44 16.50 -34.56 -19.39
N VAL A 45 16.94 -33.59 -18.60
CA VAL A 45 16.94 -32.17 -18.98
C VAL A 45 18.34 -31.78 -19.48
N PRO A 46 18.49 -31.24 -20.70
CA PRO A 46 19.80 -30.94 -21.31
C PRO A 46 20.44 -29.65 -20.77
N LEU A 47 20.21 -29.31 -19.51
CA LEU A 47 20.90 -28.22 -18.83
C LEU A 47 22.20 -28.77 -18.25
N GLN A 48 23.35 -28.16 -18.57
CA GLN A 48 24.68 -28.51 -18.03
C GLN A 48 24.84 -28.21 -16.52
N LEU A 49 23.74 -28.27 -15.76
CA LEU A 49 23.74 -28.03 -14.32
C LEU A 49 24.12 -29.32 -13.61
N THR A 50 25.17 -29.26 -12.80
CA THR A 50 25.63 -30.38 -11.98
C THR A 50 24.46 -30.86 -11.09
N PRO A 51 24.20 -32.17 -10.93
CA PRO A 51 23.07 -32.66 -10.12
C PRO A 51 23.04 -32.11 -8.68
N CYS A 52 24.21 -31.85 -8.08
CA CYS A 52 24.32 -31.19 -6.77
C CYS A 52 23.73 -29.76 -6.79
N PHE A 53 23.84 -29.00 -7.89
CA PHE A 53 23.37 -27.61 -7.99
C PHE A 53 21.84 -27.52 -8.04
N VAL A 54 21.18 -28.42 -8.78
CA VAL A 54 19.71 -28.42 -8.88
C VAL A 54 19.05 -28.83 -7.58
N GLU A 55 19.61 -29.84 -6.87
CA GLU A 55 19.17 -30.21 -5.53
C GLU A 55 19.28 -29.03 -4.55
N ARG A 56 20.22 -28.10 -4.76
CA ARG A 56 20.40 -26.92 -3.91
C ARG A 56 19.42 -25.79 -4.23
N ILE A 57 19.15 -25.52 -5.51
CA ILE A 57 18.12 -24.55 -5.92
C ILE A 57 16.73 -24.95 -5.41
N SER A 58 16.43 -26.24 -5.34
CA SER A 58 15.13 -26.69 -4.83
C SER A 58 14.85 -26.30 -3.37
N PHE A 59 15.86 -25.94 -2.56
CA PHE A 59 15.65 -25.38 -1.22
C PHE A 59 15.29 -23.89 -1.21
N LEU A 60 15.53 -23.15 -2.29
CA LEU A 60 15.08 -21.75 -2.40
C LEU A 60 13.56 -21.65 -2.52
N ILE A 61 12.92 -22.63 -3.17
CA ILE A 61 11.48 -22.60 -3.43
C ILE A 61 10.67 -22.59 -2.11
N PRO A 62 10.92 -23.50 -1.14
CA PRO A 62 10.27 -23.42 0.17
C PRO A 62 10.58 -22.12 0.94
N VAL A 63 11.82 -21.62 0.87
CA VAL A 63 12.20 -20.37 1.57
C VAL A 63 11.39 -19.18 1.04
N ILE A 64 11.24 -19.09 -0.29
CA ILE A 64 10.45 -18.03 -0.93
C ILE A 64 8.97 -18.15 -0.55
N ILE A 65 8.40 -19.35 -0.64
CA ILE A 65 7.00 -19.60 -0.30
C ILE A 65 6.73 -19.29 1.18
N ALA A 66 7.62 -19.69 2.09
CA ALA A 66 7.49 -19.42 3.51
C ALA A 66 7.59 -17.93 3.84
N SER A 67 8.49 -17.21 3.18
CA SER A 67 8.62 -15.76 3.30
C SER A 67 7.35 -15.04 2.85
N CYS A 68 6.72 -15.51 1.76
CA CYS A 68 5.44 -14.98 1.29
C CYS A 68 4.30 -15.25 2.29
N LEU A 69 4.15 -16.50 2.76
CA LEU A 69 3.00 -16.94 3.57
C LEU A 69 3.05 -16.50 5.04
N PHE A 70 4.25 -16.44 5.61
CA PHE A 70 4.48 -16.25 7.04
C PHE A 70 5.27 -14.97 7.36
N GLY A 71 5.69 -14.21 6.33
CA GLY A 71 6.46 -12.99 6.49
C GLY A 71 7.92 -13.25 6.89
N VAL A 72 8.59 -12.18 7.33
CA VAL A 72 10.04 -12.16 7.58
C VAL A 72 10.49 -13.23 8.59
N ALA A 73 9.74 -13.40 9.67
CA ALA A 73 10.05 -14.38 10.70
C ALA A 73 9.97 -15.83 10.18
N GLY A 74 8.95 -16.15 9.38
CA GLY A 74 8.81 -17.48 8.77
C GLY A 74 9.87 -17.75 7.70
N GLY A 75 10.17 -16.77 6.85
CA GLY A 75 11.24 -16.86 5.87
C GLY A 75 12.62 -17.09 6.52
N ALA A 76 12.93 -16.36 7.60
CA ALA A 76 14.18 -16.51 8.34
C ALA A 76 14.32 -17.92 8.96
N LEU A 77 13.25 -18.44 9.58
CA LEU A 77 13.24 -19.80 10.13
C LEU A 77 13.47 -20.88 9.06
N THR A 78 12.79 -20.77 7.92
CA THR A 78 13.00 -21.72 6.81
C THR A 78 14.39 -21.62 6.18
N THR A 79 14.99 -20.43 6.16
CA THR A 79 16.35 -20.23 5.68
C THR A 79 17.35 -20.90 6.62
N ALA A 80 17.20 -20.72 7.94
CA ALA A 80 18.04 -21.36 8.94
C ALA A 80 17.94 -22.89 8.89
N PHE A 81 16.73 -23.45 8.71
CA PHE A 81 16.53 -24.88 8.56
C PHE A 81 17.17 -25.44 7.28
N SER A 82 17.01 -24.73 6.16
CA SER A 82 17.63 -25.11 4.87
C SER A 82 19.16 -25.08 4.95
N LEU A 83 19.72 -24.08 5.64
CA LEU A 83 21.16 -23.97 5.89
C LEU A 83 21.68 -25.17 6.70
N LEU A 84 20.98 -25.53 7.77
CA LEU A 84 21.32 -26.68 8.63
C LEU A 84 21.25 -28.01 7.86
N ALA A 85 20.22 -28.21 7.05
CA ALA A 85 20.11 -29.40 6.20
C ALA A 85 21.27 -29.49 5.20
N MET A 86 21.69 -28.35 4.64
CA MET A 86 22.77 -28.28 3.67
C MET A 86 24.15 -28.54 4.30
N THR A 87 24.41 -28.02 5.50
CA THR A 87 25.67 -28.29 6.23
C THR A 87 25.78 -29.75 6.66
N LEU A 88 24.70 -30.36 7.16
CA LEU A 88 24.66 -31.79 7.51
C LEU A 88 24.99 -32.68 6.31
N ARG A 89 24.53 -32.31 5.11
CA ARG A 89 24.79 -33.07 3.88
C ARG A 89 26.25 -32.99 3.40
N VAL A 90 26.89 -31.83 3.58
CA VAL A 90 28.32 -31.66 3.27
C VAL A 90 29.17 -32.52 4.20
N VAL A 91 28.83 -32.57 5.49
CA VAL A 91 29.53 -33.41 6.49
C VAL A 91 29.36 -34.91 6.20
N ASN A 92 28.19 -35.33 5.70
CA ASN A 92 27.91 -36.73 5.32
C ASN A 92 28.44 -37.12 3.91
N GLY A 93 29.35 -36.34 3.33
CA GLY A 93 30.22 -36.81 2.24
C GLY A 93 29.62 -36.84 0.82
N SER A 94 28.46 -36.23 0.57
CA SER A 94 27.74 -36.39 -0.71
C SER A 94 28.15 -35.43 -1.86
N CYS A 95 28.89 -34.33 -1.62
CA CYS A 95 29.40 -33.42 -2.68
C CYS A 95 30.77 -32.84 -2.26
N ARG A 96 31.65 -32.56 -3.23
CA ARG A 96 33.00 -31.98 -3.00
C ARG A 96 32.91 -30.56 -2.37
N PRO A 97 33.81 -30.21 -1.42
CA PRO A 97 33.69 -28.99 -0.60
C PRO A 97 33.97 -27.66 -1.32
N GLU A 98 34.68 -27.68 -2.46
CA GLU A 98 35.22 -26.46 -3.07
C GLU A 98 34.16 -25.55 -3.74
N SER A 99 32.98 -26.09 -4.05
CA SER A 99 31.82 -25.34 -4.59
C SER A 99 30.71 -25.11 -3.55
N ALA A 100 30.85 -25.61 -2.32
CA ALA A 100 29.79 -25.53 -1.31
C ALA A 100 29.64 -24.14 -0.69
N LEU A 101 30.75 -23.44 -0.45
CA LEU A 101 30.74 -22.15 0.25
C LEU A 101 30.10 -21.03 -0.59
N GLY A 102 30.47 -20.92 -1.87
CA GLY A 102 29.94 -19.87 -2.76
C GLY A 102 28.42 -19.97 -2.95
N GLU A 103 27.88 -21.19 -3.02
CA GLU A 103 26.45 -21.42 -3.20
C GLU A 103 25.65 -21.13 -1.92
N ILE A 104 26.19 -21.49 -0.74
CA ILE A 104 25.57 -21.16 0.56
C ILE A 104 25.51 -19.64 0.74
N ILE A 105 26.60 -18.94 0.42
CA ILE A 105 26.67 -17.48 0.49
C ILE A 105 25.66 -16.87 -0.48
N GLY A 106 25.55 -17.38 -1.71
CA GLY A 106 24.58 -16.92 -2.71
C GLY A 106 23.13 -17.05 -2.24
N VAL A 107 22.76 -18.19 -1.64
CA VAL A 107 21.41 -18.43 -1.09
C VAL A 107 21.09 -17.48 0.06
N LEU A 108 22.04 -17.29 1.00
CA LEU A 108 21.86 -16.38 2.13
C LEU A 108 21.70 -14.92 1.67
N VAL A 109 22.55 -14.47 0.74
CA VAL A 109 22.48 -13.11 0.18
C VAL A 109 21.15 -12.89 -0.54
N LEU A 110 20.71 -13.85 -1.37
CA LEU A 110 19.44 -13.76 -2.08
C LEU A 110 18.24 -13.78 -1.12
N ALA A 111 18.26 -14.63 -0.09
CA ALA A 111 17.19 -14.70 0.90
C ALA A 111 17.07 -13.40 1.72
N VAL A 112 18.20 -12.82 2.16
CA VAL A 112 18.23 -11.53 2.84
C VAL A 112 17.74 -10.41 1.92
N PHE A 113 18.20 -10.40 0.67
CA PHE A 113 17.78 -9.41 -0.33
C PHE A 113 16.28 -9.48 -0.63
N LEU A 114 15.73 -10.68 -0.84
CA LEU A 114 14.29 -10.89 -1.07
C LEU A 114 13.46 -10.51 0.16
N THR A 115 13.92 -10.88 1.36
CA THR A 115 13.24 -10.51 2.61
C THR A 115 13.25 -9.00 2.82
N TRP A 116 14.38 -8.34 2.56
CA TRP A 116 14.51 -6.90 2.63
C TRP A 116 13.59 -6.19 1.62
N THR A 117 13.60 -6.61 0.36
CA THR A 117 12.75 -6.01 -0.71
C THR A 117 11.26 -6.21 -0.45
N LEU A 118 10.82 -7.40 -0.04
CA LEU A 118 9.42 -7.68 0.30
C LEU A 118 8.96 -6.89 1.53
N SER A 119 9.80 -6.76 2.55
CA SER A 119 9.48 -5.95 3.74
C SER A 119 9.30 -4.47 3.37
N ARG A 120 10.14 -3.97 2.47
CA ARG A 120 10.08 -2.59 1.97
C ARG A 120 8.81 -2.32 1.16
N GLN A 121 8.32 -3.28 0.37
CA GLN A 121 7.06 -3.14 -0.36
C GLN A 121 5.84 -3.07 0.56
N ARG A 122 5.76 -3.91 1.61
CA ARG A 122 4.63 -3.89 2.55
C ARG A 122 4.53 -2.55 3.27
N ALA A 123 5.66 -2.03 3.75
CA ALA A 123 5.71 -0.73 4.41
C ALA A 123 5.25 0.42 3.49
N GLN A 124 5.55 0.34 2.19
CA GLN A 124 5.08 1.34 1.22
C GLN A 124 3.57 1.24 0.95
N GLN A 125 3.02 0.03 0.86
CA GLN A 125 1.58 -0.13 0.63
C GLN A 125 0.74 0.38 1.80
N GLU A 126 1.14 0.07 3.03
CA GLU A 126 0.45 0.56 4.25
C GLU A 126 0.50 2.09 4.33
N ALA A 127 1.65 2.70 3.99
CA ALA A 127 1.80 4.14 3.96
C ALA A 127 0.91 4.80 2.88
N GLN A 128 0.79 4.17 1.70
CA GLN A 128 -0.08 4.67 0.63
C GLN A 128 -1.56 4.60 1.02
N GLN A 129 -2.00 3.47 1.58
CA GLN A 129 -3.39 3.30 2.02
C GLN A 129 -3.73 4.31 3.12
N ALA A 130 -2.87 4.46 4.13
CA ALA A 130 -3.08 5.44 5.20
C ALA A 130 -3.13 6.88 4.67
N CYS A 131 -2.35 7.22 3.63
CA CYS A 131 -2.40 8.53 2.99
C CYS A 131 -3.74 8.77 2.26
N LEU A 132 -4.17 7.80 1.45
CA LEU A 132 -5.44 7.88 0.72
C LEU A 132 -6.65 7.95 1.67
N GLU A 133 -6.66 7.15 2.73
CA GLU A 133 -7.71 7.19 3.74
C GLU A 133 -7.76 8.54 4.46
N ARG A 134 -6.60 9.11 4.81
CA ARG A 134 -6.54 10.45 5.44
C ARG A 134 -7.05 11.52 4.49
N LEU A 135 -6.70 11.46 3.20
CA LEU A 135 -7.17 12.41 2.20
C LEU A 135 -8.70 12.29 2.04
N GLY A 136 -9.22 11.09 1.84
CA GLY A 136 -10.66 10.85 1.68
C GLY A 136 -11.47 11.21 2.93
N ALA A 137 -10.94 10.94 4.13
CA ALA A 137 -11.58 11.35 5.38
C ALA A 137 -11.60 12.87 5.55
N SER A 138 -10.52 13.56 5.18
CA SER A 138 -10.45 15.03 5.19
C SER A 138 -11.40 15.64 4.17
N GLU A 139 -11.45 15.11 2.95
CA GLU A 139 -12.35 15.58 1.89
C GLU A 139 -13.82 15.38 2.29
N LYS A 140 -14.17 14.19 2.80
CA LYS A 140 -15.53 13.91 3.28
C LYS A 140 -15.93 14.86 4.39
N ARG A 141 -15.04 15.09 5.37
CA ARG A 141 -15.29 16.02 6.47
C ARG A 141 -15.44 17.45 5.98
N TYR A 142 -14.59 17.89 5.05
CA TYR A 142 -14.74 19.20 4.39
C TYR A 142 -16.10 19.32 3.72
N ARG A 143 -16.49 18.33 2.91
CA ARG A 143 -17.76 18.33 2.19
C ARG A 143 -18.97 18.34 3.14
N GLU A 144 -18.92 17.57 4.22
CA GLU A 144 -19.96 17.58 5.25
C GLU A 144 -20.07 18.94 5.94
N LEU A 145 -18.95 19.56 6.33
CA LEU A 145 -18.94 20.89 6.96
C LEU A 145 -19.41 21.98 5.98
N PHE A 146 -18.95 21.91 4.73
CA PHE A 146 -19.33 22.86 3.68
C PHE A 146 -20.83 22.79 3.39
N GLU A 147 -21.39 21.59 3.21
CA GLU A 147 -22.80 21.39 2.88
C GLU A 147 -23.75 21.62 4.07
N SER A 148 -23.33 21.31 5.30
CA SER A 148 -24.14 21.53 6.50
C SER A 148 -24.05 22.93 7.08
N ALA A 149 -23.15 23.79 6.57
CA ALA A 149 -23.06 25.16 7.02
C ALA A 149 -24.40 25.90 6.83
N SER A 150 -24.79 26.67 7.85
CA SER A 150 -25.99 27.51 7.80
C SER A 150 -25.80 28.69 6.84
N ASP A 151 -24.58 29.23 6.79
CA ASP A 151 -24.22 30.35 5.94
C ASP A 151 -24.00 29.90 4.50
N ALA A 152 -24.36 30.76 3.55
CA ALA A 152 -24.10 30.55 2.14
C ALA A 152 -22.61 30.69 1.85
N ILE A 153 -21.98 29.60 1.39
CA ILE A 153 -20.57 29.56 1.03
C ILE A 153 -20.45 29.11 -0.42
N TRP A 154 -19.76 29.90 -1.25
CA TRP A 154 -19.43 29.56 -2.61
C TRP A 154 -17.97 29.86 -2.93
N LEU A 155 -17.48 29.20 -3.96
CA LEU A 155 -16.17 29.40 -4.55
C LEU A 155 -16.37 29.90 -5.98
N GLN A 156 -15.56 30.86 -6.43
CA GLN A 156 -15.61 31.38 -7.79
C GLN A 156 -14.21 31.47 -8.40
N ASP A 157 -14.13 31.38 -9.73
CA ASP A 157 -12.90 31.65 -10.47
C ASP A 157 -12.58 33.15 -10.55
N ASP A 158 -11.44 33.49 -11.16
CA ASP A 158 -10.98 34.86 -11.40
C ASP A 158 -11.92 35.68 -12.31
N GLN A 159 -12.77 35.02 -13.08
CA GLN A 159 -13.80 35.61 -13.94
C GLN A 159 -15.18 35.67 -13.26
N GLY A 160 -15.26 35.29 -11.97
CA GLY A 160 -16.48 35.31 -11.18
C GLY A 160 -17.48 34.21 -11.55
N ARG A 161 -17.05 33.11 -12.19
CA ARG A 161 -17.88 31.93 -12.37
C ARG A 161 -17.82 31.04 -11.14
N LEU A 162 -18.96 30.59 -10.65
CA LEU A 162 -19.01 29.70 -9.49
C LEU A 162 -18.39 28.35 -9.83
N ILE A 163 -17.43 27.93 -9.01
CA ILE A 163 -16.80 26.61 -9.05
C ILE A 163 -17.60 25.66 -8.15
N GLU A 164 -17.94 26.11 -6.94
CA GLU A 164 -18.72 25.34 -5.98
C GLU A 164 -19.66 26.25 -5.20
N ALA A 165 -20.76 25.68 -4.70
CA ALA A 165 -21.71 26.34 -3.81
C ALA A 165 -22.34 25.28 -2.89
N ASN A 166 -22.49 25.62 -1.61
CA ASN A 166 -23.11 24.72 -0.64
C ASN A 166 -24.65 24.78 -0.71
N ALA A 167 -25.32 23.85 -0.03
CA ALA A 167 -26.77 23.83 0.07
C ALA A 167 -27.40 25.13 0.62
N ALA A 168 -26.69 25.89 1.46
CA ALA A 168 -27.17 27.17 1.96
C ALA A 168 -27.22 28.25 0.86
N CYS A 169 -26.29 28.27 -0.09
CA CYS A 169 -26.35 29.13 -1.28
C CYS A 169 -27.62 28.89 -2.10
N ALA A 170 -27.97 27.62 -2.32
CA ALA A 170 -29.18 27.28 -3.06
C ALA A 170 -30.44 27.82 -2.35
N ARG A 171 -30.52 27.67 -1.02
CA ARG A 171 -31.62 28.23 -0.21
C ARG A 171 -31.65 29.76 -0.22
N LEU A 172 -30.49 30.41 -0.13
CA LEU A 172 -30.39 31.87 -0.07
C LEU A 172 -30.79 32.54 -1.39
N THR A 173 -30.32 31.98 -2.51
CA THR A 173 -30.50 32.53 -3.85
C THR A 173 -31.76 32.03 -4.55
N GLY A 174 -32.30 30.89 -4.13
CA GLY A 174 -33.44 30.21 -4.77
C GLY A 174 -33.10 29.47 -6.06
N TYR A 175 -31.81 29.33 -6.40
CA TYR A 175 -31.35 28.54 -7.53
C TYR A 175 -30.97 27.12 -7.09
N GLU A 176 -31.14 26.15 -7.98
CA GLU A 176 -30.61 24.81 -7.78
C GLU A 176 -29.08 24.82 -7.92
N ARG A 177 -28.39 23.90 -7.25
CA ARG A 177 -26.92 23.81 -7.27
C ARG A 177 -26.38 23.68 -8.70
N ASP A 178 -27.02 22.85 -9.52
CA ASP A 178 -26.63 22.62 -10.92
C ASP A 178 -26.88 23.86 -11.81
N GLU A 179 -27.73 24.79 -11.38
CA GLU A 179 -27.95 26.07 -12.07
C GLU A 179 -26.93 27.12 -11.63
N LEU A 180 -26.34 26.99 -10.44
CA LEU A 180 -25.35 27.90 -9.88
C LEU A 180 -23.95 27.62 -10.41
N VAL A 181 -23.53 26.36 -10.40
CA VAL A 181 -22.16 25.96 -10.80
C VAL A 181 -21.93 26.29 -12.28
N GLY A 182 -20.79 26.93 -12.56
CA GLY A 182 -20.39 27.39 -13.90
C GLY A 182 -21.04 28.70 -14.36
N ARG A 183 -22.00 29.27 -13.62
CA ARG A 183 -22.60 30.58 -13.93
C ARG A 183 -21.83 31.72 -13.27
N SER A 184 -21.98 32.92 -13.81
CA SER A 184 -21.38 34.12 -13.22
C SER A 184 -22.17 34.60 -12.00
N VAL A 185 -21.47 34.96 -10.92
CA VAL A 185 -22.06 35.57 -9.72
C VAL A 185 -22.83 36.86 -10.00
N SER A 186 -22.49 37.57 -11.09
CA SER A 186 -23.17 38.80 -11.52
C SER A 186 -24.68 38.65 -11.75
N ARG A 187 -25.17 37.41 -11.89
CA ARG A 187 -26.59 37.12 -12.08
C ARG A 187 -27.44 37.45 -10.85
N PHE A 188 -26.89 37.24 -9.66
CA PHE A 188 -27.56 37.45 -8.38
C PHE A 188 -26.84 38.48 -7.50
N LEU A 189 -25.62 38.90 -7.85
CA LEU A 189 -24.94 40.06 -7.26
C LEU A 189 -24.83 41.19 -8.30
N PRO A 190 -25.54 42.31 -8.12
CA PRO A 190 -25.61 43.39 -9.10
C PRO A 190 -24.30 44.20 -9.21
N GLN A 191 -23.46 44.18 -8.17
CA GLN A 191 -22.16 44.84 -8.17
C GLN A 191 -21.04 43.83 -7.90
N PRO A 192 -19.92 43.89 -8.65
CA PRO A 192 -18.77 43.04 -8.38
C PRO A 192 -18.17 43.39 -7.01
N VAL A 193 -17.84 42.35 -6.25
CA VAL A 193 -17.33 42.46 -4.88
C VAL A 193 -15.86 42.06 -4.84
N THR A 194 -15.04 42.85 -4.17
CA THR A 194 -13.59 42.60 -4.00
C THR A 194 -13.31 41.93 -2.65
N ALA A 195 -12.05 41.60 -2.36
CA ALA A 195 -11.67 41.06 -1.05
C ALA A 195 -12.10 42.01 0.10
N GLY A 196 -12.67 41.44 1.17
CA GLY A 196 -13.15 42.21 2.32
C GLY A 196 -14.61 41.91 2.68
N ARG A 197 -15.14 42.69 3.63
CA ARG A 197 -16.52 42.61 4.11
C ARG A 197 -17.39 43.59 3.34
N HIS A 198 -18.54 43.13 2.84
CA HIS A 198 -19.45 43.90 2.02
C HIS A 198 -20.89 43.67 2.44
N GLU A 199 -21.67 44.74 2.45
CA GLU A 199 -23.13 44.69 2.54
C GLU A 199 -23.68 45.04 1.16
N THR A 200 -24.45 44.13 0.56
CA THR A 200 -24.96 44.31 -0.81
C THR A 200 -26.32 43.66 -0.98
N ALA A 201 -27.04 44.07 -2.03
CA ALA A 201 -28.30 43.45 -2.40
C ALA A 201 -28.02 42.17 -3.21
N LEU A 202 -28.65 41.06 -2.83
CA LEU A 202 -28.66 39.81 -3.57
C LEU A 202 -30.03 39.61 -4.20
N ARG A 203 -30.06 39.40 -5.52
CA ARG A 203 -31.29 39.14 -6.27
C ARG A 203 -31.52 37.63 -6.42
N ARG A 204 -32.63 37.16 -5.86
CA ARG A 204 -33.06 35.76 -5.92
C ARG A 204 -33.63 35.39 -7.29
N LYS A 205 -33.80 34.09 -7.54
CA LYS A 205 -34.40 33.54 -8.77
C LYS A 205 -35.83 34.03 -9.02
N ASP A 206 -36.60 34.25 -7.96
CA ASP A 206 -37.98 34.76 -8.01
C ASP A 206 -38.05 36.28 -8.29
N GLY A 207 -36.90 36.95 -8.40
CA GLY A 207 -36.80 38.39 -8.61
C GLY A 207 -36.83 39.23 -7.33
N SER A 208 -37.03 38.63 -6.16
CA SER A 208 -36.93 39.36 -4.89
C SER A 208 -35.48 39.73 -4.57
N GLU A 209 -35.29 40.86 -3.90
CA GLU A 209 -33.98 41.31 -3.44
C GLU A 209 -33.91 41.24 -1.92
N ILE A 210 -32.79 40.71 -1.42
CA ILE A 210 -32.48 40.65 0.00
C ILE A 210 -31.13 41.32 0.25
N VAL A 211 -31.00 42.03 1.36
CA VAL A 211 -29.70 42.57 1.77
C VAL A 211 -28.92 41.45 2.44
N VAL A 212 -27.69 41.23 1.99
CA VAL A 212 -26.79 40.22 2.53
C VAL A 212 -25.48 40.87 2.94
N GLU A 213 -24.95 40.37 4.05
CA GLU A 213 -23.58 40.62 4.43
C GLU A 213 -22.72 39.45 3.93
N MET A 214 -21.62 39.74 3.24
CA MET A 214 -20.68 38.73 2.78
C MET A 214 -19.25 39.14 3.05
N VAL A 215 -18.39 38.12 3.21
CA VAL A 215 -16.94 38.30 3.33
C VAL A 215 -16.28 37.54 2.19
N VAL A 216 -15.52 38.25 1.37
CA VAL A 216 -14.77 37.67 0.26
C VAL A 216 -13.31 37.57 0.67
N THR A 217 -12.79 36.34 0.67
CA THR A 217 -11.37 36.08 0.94
C THR A 217 -10.73 35.53 -0.33
N PRO A 218 -9.68 36.16 -0.87
CA PRO A 218 -8.99 35.65 -2.04
C PRO A 218 -8.27 34.35 -1.64
N LEU A 219 -8.61 33.26 -2.32
CA LEU A 219 -7.85 32.04 -2.25
C LEU A 219 -6.75 32.12 -3.30
N LEU A 220 -5.56 32.52 -2.86
CA LEU A 220 -4.35 32.32 -3.64
C LEU A 220 -4.17 30.80 -3.69
N ALA A 221 -4.41 30.20 -4.86
CA ALA A 221 -3.93 28.85 -5.11
C ALA A 221 -2.45 28.86 -4.71
N GLY A 222 -2.07 27.96 -3.79
CA GLY A 222 -0.71 27.85 -3.34
C GLY A 222 0.17 27.44 -4.50
N ASP A 223 0.62 28.42 -5.27
CA ASP A 223 1.78 28.28 -6.12
C ASP A 223 2.97 28.38 -5.17
N GLN A 224 3.35 27.21 -4.65
CA GLN A 224 4.66 26.94 -4.06
C GLN A 224 4.81 25.43 -3.77
N ALA A 225 5.41 24.73 -4.73
CA ALA A 225 6.59 23.89 -4.53
C ALA A 225 7.28 23.63 -5.87
#